data_AF-A0A7S0AVX0-F1
#
_entry.id   AF-A0A7S0AVX0-F1
#
_cell.length_a   1.000
_cell.length_b   1.000
_cell.length_c   1.000
_cell.angle_alpha   90.00
_cell.angle_beta   90.00
_cell.angle_gamma   90.00
#
_symmetry.space_group_name_H-M   'P 1'
#
loop_
_entity.id
_entity.type
_entity.pdbx_description
1 polymer ?
#
loop_
_entity_poly.entity_id
_entity_poly.type
_entity_poly.pdbx_seq_one_letter_code
_entity_poly.pdbx_strand_id
1 'polypeptide(L)'
;LRRVEALQRHSSMADPEECRLVISRLGRQELWQEAVAFLEEMRTKSSTAVWSALISALERAAQWEKALHALKEARESAVQPDAAACSAAISACGKGMMWAHACA
;
A
#
# COMPACT_ATOMS: atom_id res chain seq x y z
N LEU A 1 -23.71 -8.14 7.89
CA LEU A 1 -23.64 -9.58 8.21
C LEU A 1 -23.05 -10.39 7.06
N ARG A 2 -23.66 -10.45 5.86
CA ARG A 2 -23.09 -11.17 4.69
C ARG A 2 -21.69 -10.69 4.25
N ARG A 3 -21.40 -9.39 4.40
CA ARG A 3 -20.07 -8.82 4.10
C ARG A 3 -19.02 -9.30 5.09
N VAL A 4 -19.34 -9.38 6.39
CA VAL A 4 -18.41 -9.86 7.42
C VAL A 4 -18.16 -11.37 7.30
N GLU A 5 -19.17 -12.16 6.92
CA GLU A 5 -19.01 -13.61 6.72
C GLU A 5 -18.25 -13.96 5.42
N ALA A 6 -18.45 -13.19 4.34
CA ALA A 6 -17.64 -13.31 3.12
C ALA A 6 -16.19 -12.86 3.35
N LEU A 7 -15.98 -11.87 4.23
CA LEU A 7 -14.67 -11.38 4.65
C LEU A 7 -13.99 -12.33 5.65
N GLN A 8 -14.73 -13.04 6.51
CA GLN A 8 -14.18 -14.06 7.41
C GLN A 8 -13.70 -15.30 6.65
N ARG A 9 -14.36 -15.70 5.55
CA ARG A 9 -13.88 -16.77 4.66
C ARG A 9 -12.60 -16.40 3.92
N HIS A 10 -12.45 -15.14 3.50
CA HIS A 10 -11.20 -14.66 2.88
C HIS A 10 -10.10 -14.35 3.91
N SER A 11 -10.43 -13.83 5.09
CA SER A 11 -9.49 -13.50 6.19
C SER A 11 -8.89 -14.77 6.86
N SER A 12 -9.60 -15.89 6.77
CA SER A 12 -9.11 -17.22 7.15
C SER A 12 -8.15 -17.85 6.12
N MET A 13 -8.07 -17.32 4.90
CA MET A 13 -7.28 -17.90 3.79
C MET A 13 -6.21 -16.97 3.21
N ALA A 14 -6.23 -15.66 3.48
CA ALA A 14 -5.32 -14.71 2.86
C ALA A 14 -3.87 -14.93 3.33
N ASP A 15 -3.15 -15.74 2.56
CA ASP A 15 -1.72 -15.93 2.66
C ASP A 15 -1.00 -14.60 2.34
N PRO A 16 0.12 -14.27 2.99
CA PRO A 16 0.87 -13.04 2.71
C PRO A 16 1.20 -12.84 1.22
N GLU A 17 1.37 -13.93 0.46
CA GLU A 17 1.56 -13.86 -0.99
C GLU A 17 0.29 -13.44 -1.74
N GLU A 18 -0.88 -13.91 -1.33
CA GLU A 18 -2.15 -13.54 -1.95
C GLU A 18 -2.46 -12.05 -1.70
N CYS A 19 -2.17 -11.54 -0.49
CA CYS A 19 -2.25 -10.11 -0.19
C CYS A 19 -1.34 -9.27 -1.08
N ARG A 20 -0.09 -9.70 -1.27
CA ARG A 20 0.88 -9.02 -2.13
C ARG A 20 0.37 -8.95 -3.58
N LEU A 21 -0.18 -10.05 -4.10
CA LEU A 21 -0.70 -10.13 -5.46
C LEU A 21 -1.91 -9.20 -5.67
N VAL A 22 -2.83 -9.16 -4.69
CA VAL A 22 -3.99 -8.26 -4.73
C VAL A 22 -3.55 -6.80 -4.76
N ILE A 23 -2.66 -6.39 -3.86
CA ILE A 23 -2.15 -5.01 -3.83
C ILE A 23 -1.36 -4.66 -5.10
N SER A 24 -0.54 -5.59 -5.62
CA SER A 24 0.18 -5.36 -6.87
C SER A 24 -0.76 -5.19 -8.07
N ARG A 25 -1.84 -5.99 -8.14
CA ARG A 25 -2.87 -5.84 -9.18
C ARG A 25 -3.60 -4.50 -9.07
N LEU A 26 -4.02 -4.12 -7.86
CA LEU A 26 -4.68 -2.84 -7.61
C LEU A 26 -3.76 -1.66 -7.93
N GLY A 27 -2.47 -1.76 -7.62
CA GLY A 27 -1.45 -0.76 -7.99
C GLY A 27 -1.18 -0.64 -9.49
N ARG A 28 -1.40 -1.72 -10.27
CA ARG A 28 -1.36 -1.65 -11.74
C ARG A 28 -2.60 -1.00 -12.34
N GLN A 29 -3.74 -1.10 -11.66
CA GLN A 29 -5.02 -0.52 -12.09
C GLN A 29 -5.25 0.90 -11.54
N GLU A 30 -4.27 1.50 -10.86
CA GLU A 30 -4.37 2.81 -10.19
C GLU A 30 -5.48 2.90 -9.12
N LEU A 31 -6.01 1.76 -8.69
CA LEU A 31 -7.02 1.63 -7.64
C LEU A 31 -6.36 1.67 -6.25
N TRP A 32 -5.61 2.73 -5.99
CA TRP A 32 -4.86 2.88 -4.73
C TRP A 32 -5.77 2.95 -3.51
N GLN A 33 -7.01 3.41 -3.67
CA GLN A 33 -8.01 3.50 -2.60
C GLN A 33 -8.40 2.12 -2.08
N GLU A 34 -8.67 1.19 -3.01
CA GLU A 34 -8.98 -0.20 -2.69
C GLU A 34 -7.75 -0.92 -2.10
N ALA A 35 -6.56 -0.60 -2.60
CA ALA A 35 -5.32 -1.15 -2.06
C ALA A 35 -5.07 -0.74 -0.61
N VAL A 36 -5.35 0.52 -0.25
CA VAL A 36 -5.27 1.01 1.14
C VAL A 36 -6.33 0.36 2.02
N ALA A 37 -7.60 0.33 1.58
CA ALA A 37 -8.69 -0.28 2.35
C ALA A 37 -8.45 -1.77 2.62
N PHE A 38 -7.93 -2.50 1.63
CA PHE A 38 -7.56 -3.91 1.79
C PHE A 38 -6.41 -4.11 2.79
N LEU A 39 -5.42 -3.20 2.79
CA LEU A 39 -4.32 -3.26 3.76
C LEU A 39 -4.78 -2.94 5.18
N GLU A 40 -5.67 -1.97 5.37
CA GLU A 40 -6.24 -1.66 6.69
C GLU A 40 -6.99 -2.86 7.29
N GLU A 41 -7.67 -3.66 6.46
CA GLU A 41 -8.30 -4.91 6.88
C GLU A 41 -7.29 -6.02 7.22
N MET A 42 -6.13 -6.07 6.54
CA MET A 42 -5.11 -7.12 6.70
C MET A 42 -3.94 -6.71 7.61
N ARG A 43 -4.04 -5.55 8.27
CA ARG A 43 -2.97 -4.87 9.02
C ARG A 43 -2.34 -5.70 10.13
N THR A 44 -3.07 -6.67 10.67
CA THR A 44 -2.58 -7.60 11.72
C THR A 44 -1.71 -8.74 11.20
N LYS A 45 -1.73 -9.02 9.89
CA LYS A 45 -0.95 -10.10 9.23
C LYS A 45 -0.02 -9.59 8.12
N SER A 46 0.00 -8.29 7.86
CA SER A 46 0.75 -7.69 6.75
C SER A 46 2.27 -7.78 6.94
N SER A 47 2.97 -8.33 5.94
CA SER A 47 4.43 -8.45 5.90
C SER A 47 5.09 -7.28 5.17
N THR A 48 6.43 -7.18 5.23
CA THR A 48 7.24 -6.18 4.50
C THR A 48 6.88 -6.08 3.02
N ALA A 49 6.64 -7.23 2.38
CA ALA A 49 6.33 -7.29 0.96
C ALA A 49 4.98 -6.63 0.61
N VAL A 50 3.99 -6.73 1.52
CA VAL A 50 2.66 -6.16 1.33
C VAL A 50 2.70 -4.63 1.43
N TRP A 51 3.42 -4.09 2.43
CA TRP A 51 3.66 -2.66 2.56
C TRP A 51 4.43 -2.08 1.36
N SER A 52 5.44 -2.80 0.88
CA SER A 52 6.25 -2.37 -0.27
C SER A 52 5.43 -2.33 -1.56
N ALA A 53 4.52 -3.28 -1.75
CA ALA A 53 3.57 -3.27 -2.86
C ALA A 53 2.60 -2.09 -2.78
N LEU A 54 2.12 -1.73 -1.58
CA LEU A 54 1.22 -0.59 -1.38
C LEU A 54 1.91 0.73 -1.68
N ILE A 55 3.13 0.92 -1.17
CA ILE A 55 3.91 2.14 -1.41
C ILE A 55 4.21 2.29 -2.90
N SER A 56 4.51 1.19 -3.60
CA SER A 56 4.67 1.20 -5.06
C SER A 56 3.37 1.57 -5.80
N ALA A 57 2.22 1.10 -5.32
CA ALA A 57 0.92 1.49 -5.88
C ALA A 57 0.65 3.00 -5.70
N LEU A 58 1.00 3.55 -4.54
CA LEU A 58 0.84 4.97 -4.21
C LEU A 58 1.80 5.87 -5.00
N GLU A 59 3.03 5.40 -5.24
CA GLU A 59 4.01 6.06 -6.10
C GLU A 59 3.52 6.22 -7.53
N ARG A 60 2.91 5.16 -8.08
CA ARG A 60 2.33 5.17 -9.43
C ARG A 60 1.13 6.11 -9.53
N ALA A 61 0.31 6.17 -8.48
CA ALA A 61 -0.84 7.06 -8.40
C ALA A 61 -0.49 8.52 -8.02
N ALA A 62 0.80 8.87 -7.92
CA ALA A 62 1.30 10.17 -7.47
C ALA A 62 0.76 10.61 -6.08
N GLN A 63 0.33 9.64 -5.25
CA GLN A 63 -0.21 9.88 -3.90
C GLN A 63 0.92 9.90 -2.86
N TRP A 64 1.81 10.89 -2.98
CA TRP A 64 3.04 10.96 -2.19
C TRP A 64 2.81 11.09 -0.67
N GLU A 65 1.81 11.86 -0.25
CA GLU A 65 1.45 12.01 1.18
C GLU A 65 1.07 10.66 1.79
N LYS A 66 0.30 9.86 1.05
CA LYS A 66 -0.14 8.53 1.47
C LYS A 66 0.99 7.53 1.44
N ALA A 67 1.89 7.61 0.46
CA ALA A 67 3.09 6.77 0.41
C ALA A 67 3.99 6.98 1.63
N LEU A 68 4.18 8.24 2.05
CA LEU A 68 4.91 8.58 3.28
C LEU A 68 4.21 8.09 4.54
N HIS A 69 2.88 8.24 4.60
CA HIS A 69 2.10 7.75 5.73
C HIS A 69 2.22 6.22 5.83
N ALA A 70 2.06 5.49 4.72
CA ALA A 70 2.19 4.04 4.69
C ALA A 70 3.60 3.56 5.10
N LEU A 71 4.66 4.28 4.71
CA LEU A 71 6.03 3.98 5.13
C LEU A 71 6.21 4.17 6.65
N LYS A 72 5.61 5.22 7.22
CA LYS A 72 5.64 5.47 8.67
C LYS A 72 4.88 4.37 9.42
N GLU A 73 3.69 4.02 8.97
CA GLU A 73 2.87 2.97 9.59
C GLU A 73 3.50 1.58 9.50
N ALA A 74 4.19 1.27 8.39
CA ALA A 74 4.97 0.03 8.27
C ALA A 74 6.04 -0.05 9.37
N ARG A 75 6.76 1.06 9.60
CA ARG A 75 7.81 1.15 10.61
C ARG A 75 7.26 1.04 12.04
N GLU A 76 6.09 1.62 12.30
CA GLU A 76 5.39 1.53 13.58
C GLU A 76 4.85 0.12 13.85
N SER A 77 4.52 -0.63 12.80
CA SER A 77 4.06 -2.03 12.89
C SER A 77 5.20 -3.03 13.09
N ALA A 78 6.41 -2.57 13.47
CA ALA A 78 7.65 -3.35 13.57
C ALA A 78 8.06 -4.08 12.28
N VAL A 79 7.50 -3.70 11.14
CA VAL A 79 7.86 -4.20 9.82
C VAL A 79 8.94 -3.29 9.28
N GLN A 80 10.14 -3.82 8.98
CA GLN A 80 11.14 -3.03 8.28
C GLN A 80 10.71 -2.92 6.81
N PRO A 81 10.34 -1.72 6.31
CA PRO A 81 10.16 -1.52 4.88
C PRO A 81 11.50 -1.75 4.17
N ASP A 82 11.46 -2.41 3.01
CA ASP A 82 12.67 -2.69 2.25
C ASP A 82 13.20 -1.44 1.52
N ALA A 83 14.39 -1.54 0.94
CA ALA A 83 14.99 -0.44 0.19
C ALA A 83 14.09 0.02 -0.97
N ALA A 84 13.34 -0.90 -1.59
CA ALA A 84 12.44 -0.58 -2.69
C ALA A 84 11.26 0.29 -2.22
N ALA A 85 10.67 -0.01 -1.06
CA ALA A 85 9.63 0.79 -0.44
C ALA A 85 10.11 2.21 -0.10
N CYS A 86 11.31 2.34 0.47
CA CYS A 86 11.91 3.64 0.75
C CYS A 86 12.17 4.43 -0.55
N SER A 87 12.73 3.80 -1.58
CA SER A 87 12.95 4.44 -2.88
C SER A 87 11.64 4.85 -3.58
N ALA A 88 10.60 4.01 -3.50
CA ALA A 88 9.28 4.32 -4.06
C ALA A 88 8.63 5.51 -3.34
N ALA A 89 8.72 5.59 -2.01
CA ALA A 89 8.23 6.75 -1.26
C ALA A 89 8.98 8.04 -1.64
N ILE A 90 10.30 7.99 -1.79
CA ILE A 90 11.12 9.13 -2.23
C ILE A 90 10.75 9.57 -3.66
N SER A 91 10.59 8.61 -4.59
CA SER A 91 10.15 8.87 -5.97
C SER A 91 8.76 9.52 -6.01
N ALA A 92 7.83 9.02 -5.18
CA ALA A 92 6.50 9.60 -5.05
C ALA A 92 6.58 11.08 -4.63
N CYS A 93 7.40 11.41 -3.62
CA CYS A 93 7.60 12.80 -3.17
C CYS A 93 8.17 13.70 -4.27
N GLY A 94 9.13 13.20 -5.06
CA GLY A 94 9.68 13.94 -6.20
C GLY A 94 8.59 14.26 -7.24
N LYS A 95 7.74 13.29 -7.57
CA LYS A 95 6.59 13.48 -8.47
C LYS A 95 5.57 14.46 -7.91
N GLY A 96 5.26 14.38 -6.62
CA GLY A 96 4.35 15.29 -5.93
C GLY A 96 4.81 16.74 -5.94
N MET A 97 6.10 16.99 -5.64
CA MET A 97 6.70 18.33 -5.70
C MET A 97 6.75 18.87 -7.12
N MET A 98 7.05 18.05 -8.13
CA MET A 98 7.00 18.47 -9.53
C MET A 98 5.58 18.85 -9.96
N TRP A 99 4.56 18.11 -9.52
CA TRP A 99 3.17 18.44 -9.81
C TRP A 99 2.74 19.75 -9.12
N ALA A 100 3.12 19.93 -7.85
CA ALA A 100 2.86 21.16 -7.12
C ALA A 100 3.53 22.38 -7.76
N HIS A 101 4.74 22.22 -8.31
CA HIS A 101 5.44 23.29 -9.01
C HIS A 101 4.87 23.56 -10.41
N ALA A 102 4.41 22.53 -11.13
CA ALA A 102 3.80 22.68 -12.45
C ALA A 102 2.39 23.31 -12.42
N CYS A 103 1.68 23.19 -11.28
CA CYS A 103 0.35 23.79 -11.09
C CYS A 103 0.38 25.13 -10.33
N ALA A 104 1.55 25.69 -10.02
CA ALA A 104 1.74 27.00 -9.42
C ALA A 104 1.96 28.08 -10.49
#